data_AF-A0A7V9K1H7-F1
#
_entry.id   AF-A0A7V9K1H7-F1
#
_cell.length_a   1.000
_cell.length_b   1.000
_cell.length_c   1.000
_cell.angle_alpha   90.00
_cell.angle_beta   90.00
_cell.angle_gamma   90.00
#
_symmetry.space_group_name_H-M   'P 1'
#
loop_
_entity.id
_entity.type
_entity.pdbx_description
1 polymer ?
#
loop_
_entity_poly.entity_id
_entity_poly.type
_entity_poly.pdbx_seq_one_letter_code
_entity_poly.pdbx_strand_id
1 'polypeptide(L)'
;MRQLMNAVMLHCRKATYLIEKSNDARLGIVEKAQLNMHLSMCSGCRNYLKQNRFLERLLKRHAHTTLAAKPNTTALEAKILDELLGK
;
A
#
# COMPACT_ATOMS: atom_id res chain seq x y z
N MET A 1 -33.44 -13.57 4.37
CA MET A 1 -32.10 -14.17 4.62
C MET A 1 -31.02 -13.80 3.60
N ARG A 2 -31.36 -13.45 2.35
CA ARG A 2 -30.40 -13.06 1.30
C ARG A 2 -29.64 -11.73 1.55
N GLN A 3 -30.20 -10.83 2.37
CA GLN A 3 -29.63 -9.53 2.72
C GLN A 3 -28.55 -9.61 3.82
N LEU A 4 -28.64 -10.61 4.73
CA LEU A 4 -27.68 -10.79 5.83
C LEU A 4 -26.36 -11.40 5.34
N MET A 5 -26.41 -12.28 4.34
CA MET A 5 -25.21 -12.83 3.71
C MET A 5 -24.34 -11.76 3.02
N ASN A 6 -24.91 -10.68 2.49
CA ASN A 6 -24.13 -9.57 1.91
C ASN A 6 -23.46 -8.68 2.98
N ALA A 7 -23.99 -8.64 4.20
CA ALA A 7 -23.37 -7.92 5.32
C ALA A 7 -22.24 -8.73 5.98
N VAL A 8 -22.31 -10.07 5.88
CA VAL A 8 -21.36 -11.02 6.50
C VAL A 8 -20.30 -11.51 5.51
N MET A 9 -20.63 -11.76 4.24
CA MET A 9 -19.67 -12.10 3.19
C MET A 9 -19.12 -10.84 2.52
N LEU A 10 -17.83 -10.64 2.70
CA LEU A 10 -17.06 -9.71 1.91
C LEU A 10 -16.88 -10.26 0.48
N HIS A 11 -17.11 -9.46 -0.56
CA HIS A 11 -16.66 -9.82 -1.91
C HIS A 11 -15.14 -9.70 -2.03
N CYS A 12 -14.51 -10.52 -2.89
CA CYS A 12 -13.05 -10.46 -3.12
C CYS A 12 -12.58 -9.04 -3.47
N ARG A 13 -13.35 -8.27 -4.24
CA ARG A 13 -13.05 -6.85 -4.57
C ARG A 13 -12.95 -5.97 -3.33
N LYS A 14 -13.85 -6.14 -2.36
CA LYS A 14 -13.82 -5.38 -1.11
C LYS A 14 -12.72 -5.92 -0.19
N ALA A 15 -12.41 -7.22 -0.24
CA ALA A 15 -11.28 -7.81 0.47
C ALA A 15 -9.96 -7.21 0.02
N THR A 16 -9.69 -7.18 -1.29
CA THR A 16 -8.48 -6.58 -1.85
C THR A 16 -8.40 -5.09 -1.52
N TYR A 17 -9.52 -4.35 -1.58
CA TYR A 17 -9.57 -2.95 -1.14
C TYR A 17 -9.17 -2.78 0.34
N LEU A 18 -9.72 -3.59 1.26
CA LEU A 18 -9.36 -3.51 2.68
C LEU A 18 -7.90 -3.93 2.94
N ILE A 19 -7.36 -4.85 2.14
CA ILE A 19 -5.95 -5.24 2.19
C ILE A 19 -5.06 -4.05 1.82
N GLU A 20 -5.35 -3.35 0.72
CA GLU A 20 -4.61 -2.13 0.33
C GLU A 20 -4.79 -1.01 1.36
N LYS A 21 -6.02 -0.74 1.78
CA LYS A 21 -6.31 0.28 2.80
C LYS A 21 -5.51 0.04 4.09
N SER A 22 -5.26 -1.22 4.45
CA SER A 22 -4.48 -1.57 5.65
C SER A 22 -2.99 -1.22 5.56
N ASN A 23 -2.46 -0.94 4.36
CA ASN A 23 -1.08 -0.50 4.16
C ASN A 23 -0.89 0.97 4.55
N ASP A 24 -1.88 1.81 4.24
CA ASP A 24 -1.83 3.27 4.44
C ASP A 24 -2.51 3.72 5.73
N ALA A 25 -3.54 3.00 6.18
CA ALA A 25 -4.37 3.39 7.30
C ALA A 25 -4.81 2.18 8.14
N ARG A 26 -5.14 2.44 9.42
CA ARG A 26 -5.75 1.41 10.26
C ARG A 26 -7.17 1.10 9.78
N LEU A 27 -7.48 -0.18 9.66
CA LEU A 27 -8.85 -0.63 9.43
C LEU A 27 -9.71 -0.43 10.67
N GLY A 28 -10.99 -0.10 10.48
CA GLY A 28 -11.97 -0.16 11.55
C GLY A 28 -12.13 -1.58 12.09
N ILE A 29 -12.59 -1.72 13.33
CA ILE A 29 -12.73 -3.03 13.99
C ILE A 29 -13.62 -3.98 13.17
N VAL A 30 -14.74 -3.46 12.63
CA VAL A 30 -15.66 -4.23 11.78
C VAL A 30 -15.01 -4.63 10.46
N GLU A 31 -14.32 -3.70 9.79
CA GLU A 31 -13.61 -3.97 8.54
C GLU A 31 -12.55 -5.06 8.72
N LYS A 32 -11.80 -5.00 9.84
CA LYS A 32 -10.80 -6.00 10.19
C LYS A 32 -11.42 -7.37 10.45
N ALA A 33 -12.54 -7.43 11.17
CA ALA A 33 -13.25 -8.69 11.43
C ALA A 33 -13.79 -9.31 10.12
N GLN A 34 -14.42 -8.52 9.26
CA GLN A 34 -14.91 -8.98 7.97
C GLN A 34 -13.78 -9.47 7.05
N LEU A 35 -12.66 -8.74 7.01
CA LEU A 35 -11.49 -9.15 6.23
C LEU A 35 -10.90 -10.47 6.74
N ASN A 36 -10.74 -10.63 8.06
CA ASN A 36 -10.24 -11.87 8.66
C ASN A 36 -11.14 -13.06 8.34
N MET A 37 -12.47 -12.88 8.42
CA MET A 37 -13.43 -13.91 8.04
C MET A 37 -13.29 -14.29 6.56
N HIS A 38 -13.19 -13.31 5.66
CA HIS A 38 -13.03 -13.60 4.23
C HIS A 38 -11.72 -14.33 3.92
N LEU A 39 -10.63 -13.96 4.59
CA LEU A 39 -9.33 -14.61 4.43
C LEU A 39 -9.33 -16.05 4.93
N SER A 40 -10.14 -16.42 5.92
CA SER A 40 -10.19 -17.82 6.37
C SER A 40 -10.80 -18.75 5.31
N MET A 41 -11.73 -18.24 4.49
CA MET A 41 -12.44 -19.01 3.47
C MET A 41 -11.85 -18.88 2.04
N CYS A 42 -11.21 -17.75 1.71
CA CYS A 42 -10.72 -17.49 0.35
C CYS A 42 -9.20 -17.63 0.25
N SER A 43 -8.72 -18.66 -0.45
CA SER A 43 -7.28 -18.88 -0.70
C SER A 43 -6.68 -17.79 -1.61
N GLY A 44 -7.43 -17.33 -2.62
CA GLY A 44 -6.99 -16.26 -3.52
C GLY A 44 -6.67 -14.96 -2.78
N CYS A 45 -7.58 -14.49 -1.92
CA CYS A 45 -7.33 -13.29 -1.12
C CYS A 45 -6.22 -13.49 -0.07
N ARG A 46 -6.03 -14.70 0.48
CA ARG A 46 -4.86 -15.01 1.34
C ARG A 46 -3.55 -14.90 0.58
N ASN A 47 -3.47 -15.40 -0.64
CA ASN A 47 -2.29 -15.32 -1.48
C ASN A 47 -2.01 -13.87 -1.88
N TYR A 48 -3.04 -13.13 -2.27
CA TYR A 48 -2.94 -11.69 -2.55
C TYR A 48 -2.37 -10.93 -1.35
N LEU A 49 -2.90 -11.15 -0.14
CA LEU A 49 -2.40 -10.52 1.08
C LEU A 49 -0.91 -10.83 1.34
N LYS A 50 -0.44 -12.05 1.06
CA LYS A 50 0.98 -12.40 1.16
C LYS A 50 1.82 -11.63 0.15
N GLN A 51 1.36 -11.54 -1.10
CA GLN A 51 2.04 -10.81 -2.18
C GLN A 51 2.09 -9.30 -1.88
N ASN A 52 0.97 -8.70 -1.49
CA ASN A 52 0.90 -7.29 -1.11
C ASN A 52 1.89 -6.97 0.03
N ARG A 53 1.92 -7.77 1.11
CA ARG A 53 2.90 -7.61 2.19
C ARG A 53 4.36 -7.80 1.77
N PHE A 54 4.61 -8.58 0.72
CA PHE A 54 5.95 -8.70 0.15
C PHE A 54 6.33 -7.42 -0.59
N LEU A 55 5.45 -6.91 -1.46
CA LEU A 55 5.65 -5.65 -2.19
C LEU A 55 5.86 -4.47 -1.24
N GLU A 56 5.02 -4.31 -0.22
CA GLU A 56 5.15 -3.26 0.79
C GLU A 56 6.50 -3.28 1.50
N ARG A 57 7.02 -4.46 1.83
CA ARG A 57 8.34 -4.58 2.47
C ARG A 57 9.46 -4.20 1.52
N LEU A 58 9.36 -4.54 0.24
CA LEU A 58 10.34 -4.11 -0.77
C LEU A 58 10.29 -2.59 -0.93
N LEU A 59 9.11 -2.02 -1.13
CA LEU A 59 8.92 -0.58 -1.31
C LEU A 59 9.44 0.21 -0.11
N LYS A 60 9.13 -0.21 1.12
CA LYS A 60 9.63 0.46 2.34
C LYS A 60 11.15 0.38 2.49
N ARG A 61 11.78 -0.72 2.07
CA ARG A 61 13.24 -0.84 2.04
C ARG A 61 13.86 0.11 1.03
N HIS A 62 13.32 0.17 -0.19
CA HIS A 62 13.84 1.03 -1.24
C HIS A 62 13.58 2.52 -0.98
N ALA A 63 12.42 2.89 -0.43
CA ALA A 63 12.14 4.26 -0.02
C ALA A 63 13.18 4.78 0.97
N HIS A 64 13.62 3.93 1.91
CA HIS A 64 14.66 4.28 2.87
C HIS A 64 16.07 4.35 2.28
N THR A 65 16.32 3.74 1.12
CA THR A 65 17.61 3.80 0.41
C THR A 65 17.67 4.96 -0.59
N THR A 66 16.56 5.30 -1.24
CA THR A 66 16.50 6.32 -2.29
C THR A 66 16.12 7.72 -1.78
N LEU A 67 15.35 7.82 -0.69
CA LEU A 67 14.91 9.12 -0.13
C LEU A 67 15.69 9.56 1.12
N ALA A 68 16.42 8.65 1.79
CA ALA A 68 17.32 9.01 2.89
C ALA A 68 18.62 9.65 2.40
N ALA A 69 18.98 9.44 1.13
CA ALA A 69 19.80 10.39 0.40
C ALA A 69 18.92 11.61 0.12
N LYS A 70 18.89 12.57 1.05
CA LYS A 70 18.47 13.93 0.70
C LYS A 70 19.31 14.27 -0.54
N PRO A 71 18.72 14.48 -1.74
CA PRO A 71 19.53 14.88 -2.87
C PRO A 71 20.26 16.14 -2.40
N ASN A 72 21.60 16.15 -2.46
CA ASN A 72 22.37 17.38 -2.35
C ASN A 72 22.00 18.18 -3.60
N THR A 73 20.83 18.82 -3.56
CA THR A 73 20.28 19.60 -4.66
C THR A 73 21.20 20.75 -4.98
N THR A 74 22.08 21.16 -4.06
CA THR A 74 23.14 22.14 -4.25
C THR A 74 23.95 21.93 -5.53
N ALA A 75 24.30 20.68 -5.91
CA ALA A 75 25.07 20.42 -7.12
C ALA A 75 24.23 20.51 -8.42
N LEU A 76 22.95 20.15 -8.34
CA LEU A 76 22.03 20.24 -9.47
C LEU A 76 21.50 21.67 -9.65
N GLU A 77 21.19 22.35 -8.55
CA GLU A 77 20.84 23.77 -8.47
C GLU A 77 21.98 24.63 -9.04
N ALA A 78 23.24 24.36 -8.66
CA ALA A 78 24.39 25.06 -9.23
C ALA A 78 24.53 24.85 -10.74
N LYS A 79 24.33 23.62 -11.24
CA LYS A 79 24.33 23.33 -12.68
C LYS A 79 23.20 24.03 -13.43
N ILE A 80 22.00 24.02 -12.87
CA ILE A 80 20.83 24.69 -13.48
C ILE A 80 21.06 26.21 -13.49
N LEU A 81 21.61 26.77 -12.41
CA LEU A 81 21.93 28.20 -12.35
C LEU A 81 23.02 28.59 -13.35
N ASP A 82 24.07 27.78 -13.51
CA ASP A 82 25.13 28.00 -14.51
C ASP A 82 24.57 27.92 -15.94
N GLU A 83 23.66 26.98 -16.21
CA GLU A 83 23.04 26.81 -17.53
C GLU A 83 21.99 27.91 -17.84
N LEU A 84 21.32 28.46 -16.83
CA LEU A 84 20.32 29.52 -16.97
C LEU A 84 20.91 30.94 -16.92
N LEU A 85 22.01 31.14 -16.18
CA LEU A 85 22.67 32.44 -15.99
C LEU A 85 24.01 32.55 -16.71
N GLY A 86 24.47 31.48 -17.38
CA GLY A 86 25.66 31.45 -18.22
C GLY A 86 25.51 32.27 -19.50
N LYS A 87 25.62 33.59 -19.36
CA LYS A 87 26.15 34.53 -20.35
C LYS A 87 27.25 35.36 -19.73
#